data_AF-A0A535XUQ9-F1
#
_entry.id   AF-A0A535XUQ9-F1
#
_cell.length_a   1.000
_cell.length_b   1.000
_cell.length_c   1.000
_cell.angle_alpha   90.00
_cell.angle_beta   90.00
_cell.angle_gamma   90.00
#
_symmetry.space_group_name_H-M   'P 1'
#
loop_
_entity.id
_entity.type
_entity.pdbx_description
1 polymer ?
#
loop_
_entity_poly.entity_id
_entity_poly.type
_entity_poly.pdbx_seq_one_letter_code
_entity_poly.pdbx_strand_id
1 'polypeptide(L)'
;MTEELHKLGEVLRAARESKGVDLARVERDTKIRTRYLSALERGEYRDLPGAVYTKGFLRNYAHYLGLDPEYLTDLYRLETDGTAAPAVAAPPHPMRARRARALVVTPGAIAAAILTL
;
A
#
# COMPACT_ATOMS: atom_id res chain seq x y z
N MET A 1 -31.08 -1.39 22.00
CA MET A 1 -29.65 -1.15 21.77
C MET A 1 -29.31 -1.86 20.49
N THR A 2 -29.51 -1.19 19.36
CA THR A 2 -29.17 -1.74 18.03
C THR A 2 -27.66 -1.82 17.98
N GLU A 3 -27.11 -3.03 17.85
CA GLU A 3 -25.71 -3.19 17.49
C GLU A 3 -25.49 -2.46 16.18
N GLU A 4 -24.81 -1.32 16.25
CA GLU A 4 -24.47 -0.52 15.10
C GLU A 4 -23.32 -1.27 14.40
N LEU A 5 -23.65 -2.04 13.38
CA LEU A 5 -22.66 -2.72 12.55
C LEU A 5 -21.90 -1.65 11.77
N HIS A 6 -20.79 -1.13 12.33
CA HIS A 6 -19.98 -0.14 11.65
C HIS A 6 -19.36 -0.73 10.39
N LYS A 7 -19.44 0.01 9.28
CA LYS A 7 -18.79 -0.40 8.03
C LYS A 7 -17.28 -0.37 8.22
N LEU A 8 -16.57 -1.31 7.61
CA LEU A 8 -15.11 -1.43 7.70
C LEU A 8 -14.41 -0.10 7.41
N GLY A 9 -14.86 0.60 6.36
CA GLY A 9 -14.26 1.88 5.95
C GLY A 9 -14.39 2.97 7.01
N GLU A 10 -15.51 3.01 7.73
CA GLU A 10 -15.76 3.97 8.80
C GLU A 10 -14.87 3.67 10.02
N VAL A 11 -14.71 2.38 10.38
CA VAL A 11 -13.81 1.94 11.45
C VAL A 11 -12.36 2.38 11.16
N LEU A 12 -11.88 2.13 9.94
CA LEU A 12 -10.53 2.53 9.51
C LEU A 12 -10.34 4.05 9.58
N ARG A 13 -11.30 4.80 9.02
CA ARG A 13 -11.23 6.27 8.97
C ARG A 13 -11.24 6.86 10.37
N ALA A 14 -12.15 6.41 11.23
CA ALA A 14 -12.27 6.89 12.61
C ALA A 14 -10.99 6.63 13.41
N ALA A 15 -10.39 5.45 13.26
CA ALA A 15 -9.12 5.11 13.91
C ALA A 15 -7.95 5.96 13.37
N ARG A 16 -7.89 6.23 12.06
CA ARG A 16 -6.87 7.12 11.49
C ARG A 16 -7.01 8.54 12.02
N GLU A 17 -8.23 9.07 12.02
CA GLU A 17 -8.52 10.42 12.50
C GLU A 17 -8.23 10.55 14.00
N SER A 18 -8.58 9.54 14.80
CA SER A 18 -8.25 9.47 16.24
C SER A 18 -6.74 9.43 16.50
N LYS A 19 -5.97 8.80 15.60
CA LYS A 19 -4.50 8.80 15.65
C LYS A 19 -3.88 10.12 15.17
N GLY A 20 -4.67 11.03 14.59
CA GLY A 20 -4.20 12.36 14.15
C GLY A 20 -3.25 12.33 12.96
N VAL A 21 -3.41 11.36 12.05
CA VAL A 21 -2.53 11.21 10.88
C VAL A 21 -3.31 11.32 9.56
N ASP A 22 -2.69 11.94 8.55
CA ASP A 22 -3.23 12.00 7.20
C ASP A 22 -2.84 10.76 6.38
N LEU A 23 -3.55 10.53 5.27
CA LEU A 23 -3.28 9.38 4.40
C LEU A 23 -1.87 9.42 3.80
N ALA A 24 -1.30 10.61 3.58
CA ALA A 24 0.05 10.77 3.07
C ALA A 24 1.10 10.26 4.06
N ARG A 25 0.89 10.46 5.37
CA ARG A 25 1.73 9.90 6.43
C ARG A 25 1.57 8.39 6.52
N VAL A 26 0.33 7.89 6.48
CA VAL A 26 0.08 6.44 6.45
C VAL A 26 0.78 5.80 5.24
N GLU A 27 0.74 6.39 4.04
CA GLU A 27 1.45 5.88 2.87
C GLU A 27 2.96 5.81 3.09
N ARG A 28 3.56 6.86 3.69
CA ARG A 28 4.99 6.87 3.97
C ARG A 28 5.38 5.76 4.94
N ASP A 29 4.57 5.51 5.95
CA ASP A 29 4.90 4.57 7.03
C ASP A 29 4.61 3.11 6.62
N THR A 30 3.46 2.85 6.00
CA THR A 30 2.99 1.50 5.64
C THR A 30 3.40 1.06 4.24
N LYS A 31 3.83 1.99 3.38
CA LYS A 31 4.09 1.82 1.94
C LYS A 31 2.85 1.45 1.11
N ILE A 32 1.64 1.58 1.67
CA ILE A 32 0.38 1.43 0.94
C ILE A 32 0.06 2.77 0.28
N ARG A 33 -0.18 2.77 -1.04
CA ARG A 33 -0.51 4.01 -1.76
C ARG A 33 -1.77 4.68 -1.21
N THR A 34 -1.76 6.00 -1.12
CA THR A 34 -2.89 6.83 -0.64
C THR A 34 -4.20 6.47 -1.32
N ARG A 35 -4.18 6.19 -2.63
CA ARG A 35 -5.38 5.77 -3.38
C ARG A 35 -6.02 4.50 -2.83
N TYR A 36 -5.22 3.54 -2.36
CA TYR A 36 -5.72 2.27 -1.83
C TYR A 36 -6.19 2.42 -0.38
N LEU A 37 -5.50 3.22 0.43
CA LEU A 37 -5.96 3.57 1.77
C LEU A 37 -7.31 4.30 1.72
N SER A 38 -7.44 5.24 0.78
CA SER A 38 -8.68 5.98 0.56
C SER A 38 -9.81 5.08 0.06
N ALA A 39 -9.52 4.13 -0.85
CA ALA A 39 -10.50 3.15 -1.30
C ALA A 39 -10.97 2.23 -0.16
N LEU A 40 -10.08 1.81 0.74
CA LEU A 40 -10.45 1.03 1.94
C LEU A 40 -11.36 1.83 2.86
N GLU A 41 -11.05 3.10 3.15
CA GLU A 41 -11.90 3.96 3.98
C GLU A 41 -13.26 4.27 3.36
N ARG A 42 -13.39 4.19 2.02
CA ARG A 42 -14.67 4.36 1.30
C ARG A 42 -15.40 3.05 1.02
N GLY A 43 -14.83 1.89 1.33
CA GLY A 43 -15.39 0.57 0.97
C GLY A 43 -15.39 0.29 -0.55
N GLU A 44 -14.55 0.97 -1.32
CA GLU A 44 -14.47 0.86 -2.78
C GLU A 44 -13.53 -0.28 -3.20
N TYR A 45 -13.89 -1.52 -2.85
CA TYR A 45 -13.01 -2.68 -3.06
C TYR A 45 -12.65 -2.97 -4.52
N ARG A 46 -13.44 -2.46 -5.48
CA ARG A 46 -13.19 -2.57 -6.92
C ARG A 46 -11.93 -1.82 -7.37
N ASP A 47 -11.52 -0.79 -6.63
CA ASP A 47 -10.35 0.02 -6.94
C ASP A 47 -9.04 -0.57 -6.36
N LEU A 48 -9.16 -1.68 -5.63
CA LEU A 48 -8.03 -2.39 -5.05
C LEU A 48 -7.44 -3.42 -6.04
N PRO A 49 -6.15 -3.77 -5.93
CA PRO A 49 -5.48 -4.73 -6.84
C PRO A 49 -5.94 -6.19 -6.75
N GLY A 50 -7.09 -6.46 -6.11
CA GLY A 50 -7.63 -7.80 -5.86
C GLY A 50 -7.54 -8.23 -4.40
N ALA A 51 -8.35 -9.24 -4.05
CA ALA A 51 -8.63 -9.64 -2.66
C ALA A 51 -7.38 -10.04 -1.84
N VAL A 52 -6.37 -10.62 -2.48
CA VAL A 52 -5.11 -10.99 -1.81
C VAL A 52 -4.38 -9.75 -1.29
N TYR A 53 -4.25 -8.73 -2.13
CA TYR A 53 -3.64 -7.45 -1.74
C TYR A 53 -4.50 -6.71 -0.72
N THR A 54 -5.82 -6.71 -0.90
CA THR A 54 -6.76 -6.10 0.05
C THR A 54 -6.57 -6.64 1.46
N LYS A 55 -6.53 -7.96 1.62
CA LYS A 55 -6.28 -8.59 2.94
C LYS A 55 -4.90 -8.22 3.51
N GLY A 56 -3.88 -8.11 2.67
CA GLY A 56 -2.55 -7.65 3.09
C GLY A 56 -2.55 -6.19 3.57
N PHE A 57 -3.24 -5.31 2.84
CA PHE A 57 -3.39 -3.90 3.20
C PHE A 57 -4.17 -3.74 4.50
N LEU A 58 -5.26 -4.48 4.69
CA LEU A 58 -6.05 -4.45 5.93
C LEU A 58 -5.21 -4.80 7.15
N ARG A 59 -4.42 -5.89 7.09
CA ARG A 59 -3.56 -6.27 8.22
C ARG A 59 -2.50 -5.22 8.53
N ASN A 60 -1.78 -4.75 7.52
CA ASN A 60 -0.74 -3.73 7.70
C ASN A 60 -1.34 -2.42 8.25
N TYR A 61 -2.49 -2.01 7.72
CA TYR A 61 -3.14 -0.79 8.18
C TYR A 61 -3.74 -0.94 9.59
N ALA A 62 -4.31 -2.10 9.93
CA ALA A 62 -4.75 -2.41 11.29
C ALA A 62 -3.61 -2.28 12.30
N HIS A 63 -2.47 -2.95 12.03
CA HIS A 63 -1.28 -2.83 12.88
C HIS A 63 -0.80 -1.39 13.00
N TYR A 64 -0.78 -0.65 11.89
CA TYR A 64 -0.41 0.77 11.91
C TYR A 64 -1.36 1.59 12.79
N LEU A 65 -2.66 1.32 12.77
CA LEU A 65 -3.67 2.04 13.56
C LEU A 65 -3.82 1.53 15.00
N GLY A 66 -3.22 0.38 15.34
CA GLY A 66 -3.41 -0.27 16.63
C GLY A 66 -4.76 -1.00 16.76
N LEU A 67 -5.34 -1.40 15.63
CA LEU A 67 -6.56 -2.19 15.55
C LEU A 67 -6.24 -3.69 15.46
N ASP A 68 -7.24 -4.51 15.78
CA ASP A 68 -7.19 -5.96 15.57
C ASP A 68 -7.30 -6.28 14.05
N PRO A 69 -6.26 -6.89 13.43
CA PRO A 69 -6.30 -7.24 12.02
C PRO A 69 -7.30 -8.35 11.70
N GLU A 70 -7.54 -9.30 12.62
CA GLU A 70 -8.49 -10.39 12.41
C GLU A 70 -9.90 -9.82 12.28
N TYR A 71 -10.29 -8.95 13.21
CA TYR A 71 -11.56 -8.22 13.19
C TYR A 71 -11.81 -7.50 11.85
N LEU A 72 -10.83 -6.74 11.34
CA LEU A 72 -11.00 -6.05 10.06
C LEU A 72 -11.09 -7.02 8.87
N THR A 73 -10.36 -8.13 8.89
CA THR A 73 -10.47 -9.11 7.80
C THR A 73 -11.80 -9.85 7.82
N ASP A 74 -12.43 -10.01 8.98
CA ASP A 74 -13.77 -10.61 9.11
C ASP A 74 -14.88 -9.64 8.67
N LEU A 75 -14.77 -8.36 9.01
CA LEU A 75 -15.64 -7.33 8.44
C LEU A 75 -15.54 -7.30 6.90
N TYR A 76 -14.32 -7.37 6.37
CA TYR A 76 -14.10 -7.42 4.92
C TYR A 76 -14.75 -8.64 4.27
N ARG A 77 -14.64 -9.82 4.89
CA ARG A 77 -15.32 -11.04 4.43
C ARG A 77 -16.83 -10.85 4.41
N LEU A 78 -17.40 -10.38 5.52
CA LEU A 78 -18.84 -10.14 5.64
C LEU A 78 -19.37 -9.18 4.56
N GLU A 79 -18.61 -8.12 4.25
CA GLU A 79 -18.98 -7.15 3.21
C GLU A 79 -18.78 -7.66 1.78
N THR A 80 -17.90 -8.64 1.53
CA THR A 80 -17.54 -9.10 0.18
C THR A 80 -18.04 -10.49 -0.21
N ASP A 81 -18.40 -11.32 0.77
CA ASP A 81 -18.93 -12.68 0.53
C ASP A 81 -20.30 -12.65 -0.19
N GLY A 82 -20.96 -11.49 -0.28
CA GLY A 82 -22.13 -11.26 -1.12
C GLY A 82 -21.85 -10.67 -2.53
N THR A 83 -20.60 -10.33 -2.88
CA THR A 83 -20.27 -9.51 -4.06
C THR A 83 -19.05 -9.95 -4.87
N ALA A 84 -18.49 -11.13 -4.59
CA ALA A 84 -17.23 -11.58 -5.19
C ALA A 84 -17.30 -11.79 -6.72
N ALA A 85 -17.00 -10.74 -7.49
CA ALA A 85 -16.57 -10.87 -8.88
C ALA A 85 -15.05 -11.15 -8.90
N PRO A 86 -14.56 -12.05 -9.78
CA PRO A 86 -13.15 -12.40 -9.84
C PRO A 86 -12.36 -11.21 -10.40
N ALA A 87 -11.64 -10.50 -9.53
CA ALA A 87 -10.64 -9.53 -9.95
C ALA A 87 -9.49 -10.28 -10.61
N VAL A 88 -9.51 -10.32 -11.95
CA VAL A 88 -8.37 -10.76 -12.77
C VAL A 88 -7.16 -9.98 -12.30
N ALA A 89 -6.20 -10.68 -11.70
CA ALA A 89 -5.00 -10.12 -11.13
C ALA A 89 -4.25 -9.31 -12.19
N ALA A 90 -4.30 -7.98 -12.09
CA ALA A 90 -3.34 -7.14 -12.78
C ALA A 90 -1.95 -7.58 -12.30
N PRO A 91 -0.99 -7.79 -13.21
CA PRO A 91 0.33 -8.30 -12.85
C PRO A 91 0.95 -7.40 -11.77
N PRO A 92 1.65 -7.96 -10.78
CA PRO A 92 2.29 -7.17 -9.74
C PRO A 92 3.13 -6.08 -10.41
N HIS A 93 2.77 -4.82 -10.19
CA HIS A 93 3.63 -3.72 -10.61
C HIS A 93 4.99 -4.01 -9.99
N PRO A 94 6.06 -4.24 -10.78
CA PRO A 94 7.34 -4.54 -10.21
C PRO A 94 7.68 -3.37 -9.29
N MET A 95 7.97 -3.68 -8.02
CA MET A 95 8.64 -2.74 -7.14
C MET A 95 9.88 -2.31 -7.91
N ARG A 96 9.82 -1.10 -8.52
CA ARG A 96 10.98 -0.51 -9.16
C ARG A 96 11.95 -0.28 -8.03
N ALA A 97 12.85 -1.25 -7.82
CA ALA A 97 14.02 -1.07 -6.99
C ALA A 97 14.61 0.25 -7.44
N ARG A 98 14.65 1.20 -6.51
CA ARG A 98 15.26 2.50 -6.71
C ARG A 98 16.71 2.20 -7.03
N ARG A 99 17.04 2.10 -8.33
CA ARG A 99 18.41 1.87 -8.78
C ARG A 99 19.22 3.03 -8.20
N ALA A 100 19.98 2.76 -7.15
CA ALA A 100 21.04 3.65 -6.71
C ALA A 100 21.87 3.92 -7.97
N ARG A 101 22.11 5.20 -8.27
CA ARG A 101 22.95 5.58 -9.41
C ARG A 101 24.28 4.87 -9.22
N ALA A 102 24.53 3.82 -10.01
CA ALA A 102 25.83 3.19 -10.07
C ALA A 102 26.77 4.24 -10.65
N LEU A 103 27.72 4.70 -9.85
CA LEU A 103 28.83 5.53 -10.30
C LEU A 103 29.65 4.68 -11.26
N VAL A 104 29.58 4.97 -12.57
CA VAL A 104 30.44 4.32 -13.55
C VAL A 104 31.82 4.96 -13.43
N VAL A 105 32.79 4.23 -12.87
CA VAL A 105 34.20 4.61 -12.91
C VAL A 105 34.79 4.02 -14.20
N THR A 106 35.05 4.85 -15.21
CA THR A 106 35.72 4.42 -16.43
C THR A 106 37.25 4.43 -16.24
N PRO A 107 38.02 3.44 -16.75
CA PRO A 107 39.49 3.38 -16.58
C PRO A 107 40.30 4.32 -17.49
N GLY A 108 39.67 5.20 -18.27
CA GLY A 108 40.31 5.95 -19.35
C GLY A 108 40.92 7.29 -18.92
N ALA A 109 41.81 7.28 -17.93
CA ALA A 109 42.65 8.43 -17.60
C ALA A 109 44.05 8.24 -18.22
N ILE A 110 44.37 9.10 -19.19
CA ILE A 110 45.71 9.58 -19.56
C ILE A 110 46.61 8.56 -20.29
N ALA A 111 46.58 8.59 -21.62
CA ALA A 111 47.67 8.12 -22.47
C ALA A 111 48.41 9.32 -23.07
N ALA A 112 49.73 9.31 -22.91
CA ALA A 112 50.67 10.40 -23.02
C ALA A 112 50.67 11.14 -24.37
N ALA A 113 50.75 12.46 -24.27
CA ALA A 113 51.29 13.30 -25.32
C ALA A 113 52.83 13.44 -25.15
N ILE A 114 53.51 13.54 -26.29
CA ILE A 114 54.82 14.19 -26.53
C ILE A 114 56.04 13.27 -26.78
N LEU A 115 56.59 13.50 -27.99
CA LEU A 115 58.00 13.43 -28.42
C LEU A 115 58.49 12.15 -29.11
N THR A 116 58.75 12.26 -30.41
CA THR A 116 60.12 12.16 -30.96
C THR A 116 60.15 12.72 -32.37
N LEU A 117 61.14 13.58 -32.59
CA LEU A 117 61.61 14.07 -33.89
C LEU A 117 62.33 12.93 -34.63
#